data_AF-A0A5E4VCP7-F1
#
_entry.id   AF-A0A5E4VCP7-F1
#
_cell.length_a   1.000
_cell.length_b   1.000
_cell.length_c   1.000
_cell.angle_alpha   90.00
_cell.angle_beta   90.00
_cell.angle_gamma   90.00
#
_symmetry.space_group_name_H-M   'P 1'
#
loop_
_entity.id
_entity.type
_entity.pdbx_description
1 polymer ?
#
loop_
_entity_poly.entity_id
_entity_poly.type
_entity_poly.pdbx_seq_one_letter_code
_entity_poly.pdbx_strand_id
1 'polypeptide(L)'
;MRPPVELHRLISAAMRSSDLAAQLRSNPDEVYVTWQVPEWQRELLSGDLWSAMEQIGVHPNLRFKFLALRGQLQLKSVSVAPFLDSLKARH
;
A
#
# COMPACT_ATOMS: atom_id res chain seq x y z
N MET A 1 -12.82 -9.30 13.45
CA MET A 1 -11.35 -9.37 13.27
C MET A 1 -10.69 -8.16 13.91
N ARG A 2 -9.53 -8.34 14.54
CA ARG A 2 -8.71 -7.23 15.05
C ARG A 2 -8.10 -6.46 13.86
N PRO A 3 -8.03 -5.12 13.88
CA PRO A 3 -7.35 -4.37 12.83
C PRO A 3 -5.88 -4.83 12.67
N PRO A 4 -5.30 -4.82 11.46
CA PRO A 4 -3.92 -5.25 11.22
C PRO A 4 -2.94 -4.12 11.60
N VAL A 5 -2.84 -3.84 12.91
CA VAL A 5 -2.16 -2.67 13.46
C VAL A 5 -0.66 -2.64 13.11
N GLU A 6 0.01 -3.78 13.18
CA GLU A 6 1.45 -3.91 12.93
C GLU A 6 1.76 -3.57 11.46
N LEU A 7 0.98 -4.11 10.53
CA LEU A 7 1.09 -3.79 9.10
C LEU A 7 0.74 -2.32 8.83
N HIS A 8 -0.29 -1.75 9.48
CA HIS A 8 -0.62 -0.33 9.34
C HIS A 8 0.51 0.59 9.85
N ARG A 9 1.17 0.22 10.96
CA ARG A 9 2.32 0.96 11.50
C ARG A 9 3.50 0.90 10.54
N LEU A 10 3.80 -0.29 9.99
CA LEU A 10 4.84 -0.47 8.98
C LEU A 10 4.57 0.41 7.74
N ILE A 11 3.37 0.36 7.17
CA ILE A 11 3.00 1.20 6.01
C ILE A 11 3.22 2.68 6.34
N SER A 12 2.74 3.12 7.50
CA SER A 12 2.85 4.52 7.92
C SER A 12 4.30 4.97 8.09
N ALA A 13 5.18 4.09 8.61
CA ALA A 13 6.59 4.39 8.79
C ALA A 13 7.35 4.38 7.46
N ALA A 14 7.09 3.41 6.59
CA ALA A 14 7.71 3.32 5.28
C ALA A 14 7.35 4.53 4.39
N MET A 15 6.14 5.09 4.53
CA MET A 15 5.76 6.34 3.86
C MET A 15 6.59 7.57 4.30
N ARG A 16 7.26 7.51 5.45
CA ARG A 16 8.08 8.60 6.01
C ARG A 16 9.59 8.34 5.92
N SER A 17 10.01 7.18 5.41
CA SER A 17 11.42 6.79 5.35
C SER A 17 11.72 6.13 4.01
N SER A 18 12.54 6.80 3.20
CA SER A 18 13.01 6.26 1.91
C SER A 18 13.76 4.95 2.08
N ASP A 19 14.54 4.82 3.15
CA ASP A 19 15.36 3.64 3.42
C ASP A 19 14.48 2.44 3.78
N LEU A 20 13.49 2.65 4.65
CA LEU A 20 12.51 1.60 4.97
C LEU A 20 11.65 1.24 3.76
N ALA A 21 11.29 2.21 2.92
CA ALA A 21 10.58 1.93 1.66
C ALA A 21 11.44 1.10 0.70
N ALA A 22 12.74 1.39 0.60
CA ALA A 22 13.67 0.62 -0.22
C ALA A 22 13.86 -0.80 0.34
N GLN A 23 14.04 -0.94 1.65
CA GLN A 23 14.12 -2.25 2.32
C GLN A 23 12.84 -3.06 2.13
N LEU A 24 11.67 -2.44 2.31
CA LEU A 24 10.37 -3.10 2.12
C LEU A 24 10.17 -3.56 0.67
N ARG A 25 10.80 -2.90 -0.31
CA ARG A 25 10.76 -3.32 -1.71
C ARG A 25 11.70 -4.50 -1.98
N SER A 26 12.94 -4.42 -1.50
CA SER A 26 13.97 -5.43 -1.78
C SER A 26 13.82 -6.68 -0.91
N ASN A 27 13.59 -6.52 0.40
CA ASN A 27 13.59 -7.58 1.42
C ASN A 27 12.32 -7.51 2.30
N PRO A 28 11.12 -7.70 1.72
CA PRO A 28 9.86 -7.58 2.46
C PRO A 28 9.78 -8.49 3.70
N ASP A 29 10.20 -9.75 3.57
CA ASP A 29 10.00 -10.75 4.61
C ASP A 29 10.78 -10.42 5.88
N GLU A 30 12.02 -9.94 5.72
CA GLU A 30 12.85 -9.44 6.82
C GLU A 30 12.20 -8.24 7.51
N VAL A 31 11.71 -7.28 6.72
CA VAL A 31 10.99 -6.11 7.26
C VAL A 31 9.73 -6.52 8.01
N TYR A 32 8.97 -7.49 7.50
CA TYR A 32 7.79 -8.01 8.18
C TYR A 32 8.13 -8.66 9.52
N VAL A 33 9.22 -9.42 9.60
CA VAL A 33 9.74 -10.00 10.86
C VAL A 33 10.09 -8.88 11.83
N THR A 34 10.90 -7.91 11.41
CA THR A 34 11.36 -6.80 12.26
C THR A 34 10.20 -5.98 12.81
N TRP A 35 9.15 -5.78 12.00
CA TRP A 35 7.95 -5.04 12.36
C TRP A 35 6.87 -5.89 13.04
N GLN A 36 7.19 -7.15 13.35
CA GLN A 36 6.30 -8.08 14.06
C GLN A 36 4.95 -8.25 13.36
N VAL A 37 4.94 -8.22 12.03
CA VAL A 37 3.74 -8.52 11.25
C VAL A 37 3.36 -9.99 11.52
N PRO A 38 2.12 -10.27 11.98
CA PRO A 38 1.71 -11.63 12.34
C PRO A 38 1.96 -12.64 11.22
N GLU A 39 2.34 -13.86 11.58
CA GLU A 39 2.69 -14.92 10.62
C GLU A 39 1.62 -15.16 9.55
N TRP A 40 0.36 -15.30 9.96
CA TRP A 40 -0.76 -15.46 9.03
C TRP A 40 -0.92 -14.28 8.05
N GLN A 41 -0.53 -13.06 8.42
CA GLN A 41 -0.54 -11.92 7.49
C GLN A 41 0.62 -12.03 6.51
N ARG A 42 1.81 -12.43 6.98
CA ARG A 42 3.00 -12.62 6.13
C ARG A 42 2.77 -13.71 5.08
N GLU A 43 2.14 -14.81 5.47
CA GLU A 43 1.77 -15.89 4.56
C GLU A 43 0.87 -15.37 3.43
N LEU A 44 -0.17 -14.59 3.74
CA LEU A 44 -1.03 -13.98 2.73
C LEU A 44 -0.25 -12.99 1.83
N LEU A 45 0.64 -12.18 2.41
CA LEU A 45 1.44 -11.20 1.69
C LEU A 45 2.51 -11.80 0.76
N SER A 46 2.77 -13.11 0.82
CA SER A 46 3.66 -13.80 -0.11
C SER A 46 3.04 -14.03 -1.51
N GLY A 47 1.71 -13.96 -1.61
CA GLY A 47 0.95 -14.14 -2.84
C GLY A 47 0.55 -12.83 -3.52
N ASP A 48 -0.70 -12.77 -4.00
CA ASP A 48 -1.26 -11.54 -4.58
C ASP A 48 -1.51 -10.49 -3.50
N LEU A 49 -0.78 -9.37 -3.56
CA LEU A 49 -0.85 -8.33 -2.52
C LEU A 49 -2.22 -7.65 -2.45
N TRP A 50 -2.94 -7.53 -3.56
CA TRP A 50 -4.25 -6.89 -3.56
C TRP A 50 -5.25 -7.71 -2.75
N SER A 51 -5.41 -8.99 -3.11
CA SER A 51 -6.26 -9.95 -2.41
C SER A 51 -5.80 -10.17 -0.96
N ALA A 52 -4.50 -10.23 -0.69
CA ALA A 52 -3.97 -10.38 0.66
C ALA A 52 -4.42 -9.25 1.58
N MET A 53 -4.26 -8.00 1.15
CA MET A 53 -4.64 -6.83 1.97
C MET A 53 -6.15 -6.73 2.20
N GLU A 54 -6.96 -7.19 1.25
CA GLU A 54 -8.40 -7.31 1.43
C GLU A 54 -8.74 -8.35 2.49
N GLN A 55 -8.16 -9.55 2.41
CA GLN A 55 -8.35 -10.63 3.38
C GLN A 55 -7.85 -10.25 4.79
N ILE A 56 -6.73 -9.54 4.88
CA ILE A 56 -6.16 -9.05 6.16
C ILE A 56 -7.05 -7.94 6.78
N GLY A 57 -7.92 -7.30 6.00
CA GLY A 57 -8.75 -6.19 6.46
C GLY A 57 -8.01 -4.86 6.53
N VAL A 58 -7.01 -4.65 5.66
CA VAL A 58 -6.29 -3.38 5.55
C VAL A 58 -7.23 -2.30 5.03
N HIS A 59 -7.17 -1.09 5.58
CA HIS A 59 -7.99 0.03 5.14
C HIS A 59 -7.71 0.41 3.66
N PRO A 60 -8.71 0.71 2.81
CA PRO A 60 -8.52 0.95 1.37
C PRO A 60 -7.39 1.94 1.02
N ASN A 61 -7.32 3.09 1.70
CA ASN A 61 -6.23 4.06 1.49
C ASN A 61 -4.83 3.48 1.77
N LEU A 62 -4.70 2.62 2.79
CA LEU A 62 -3.42 1.99 3.12
C LEU A 62 -3.05 0.91 2.10
N ARG A 63 -4.03 0.30 1.42
CA ARG A 63 -3.78 -0.66 0.34
C ARG A 63 -3.01 -0.02 -0.80
N PHE A 64 -3.48 1.13 -1.29
CA PHE A 64 -2.80 1.87 -2.36
C PHE A 64 -1.39 2.29 -1.98
N LYS A 65 -1.22 2.79 -0.75
CA LYS A 65 0.10 3.17 -0.23
C LYS A 65 1.06 1.98 -0.18
N PHE A 66 0.57 0.84 0.29
CA PHE A 66 1.39 -0.36 0.36
C PHE A 66 1.80 -0.87 -1.02
N LEU A 67 0.89 -0.88 -2.00
CA LEU A 67 1.23 -1.22 -3.39
C LEU A 67 2.27 -0.27 -3.98
N ALA A 68 2.18 1.03 -3.69
CA ALA A 68 3.18 2.00 -4.13
C ALA A 68 4.56 1.72 -3.49
N LEU A 69 4.59 1.47 -2.18
CA LEU A 69 5.81 1.09 -1.46
C LEU A 69 6.41 -0.20 -2.04
N ARG A 70 5.58 -1.18 -2.37
CA ARG A 70 5.97 -2.45 -3.00
C ARG A 70 6.28 -2.35 -4.50
N GLY A 71 6.16 -1.15 -5.10
CA GLY A 71 6.44 -0.93 -6.52
C GLY A 71 5.42 -1.56 -7.49
N GLN A 72 4.26 -1.96 -6.98
CA GLN A 72 3.21 -2.64 -7.74
C GLN A 72 2.05 -1.71 -8.13
N LEU A 73 2.03 -0.47 -7.62
CA LEU A 73 1.03 0.50 -8.01
C LEU A 73 1.35 1.08 -9.40
N GLN A 74 0.67 0.57 -10.42
CA GLN A 74 0.66 1.18 -11.74
C GLN A 74 -0.52 2.15 -11.84
N LEU A 75 -0.23 3.44 -11.73
CA LEU A 75 -1.23 4.49 -12.00
C LEU A 75 -1.23 4.79 -13.50
N LYS A 76 -2.39 4.62 -14.14
CA LYS A 76 -2.59 5.20 -15.47
C LYS A 76 -2.53 6.72 -15.32
N SER A 77 -1.75 7.38 -16.17
CA SER A 77 -1.81 8.84 -16.25
C SER A 77 -3.20 9.23 -16.73
N VAL A 78 -3.92 10.01 -15.92
CA VAL A 78 -5.25 10.51 -16.25
C VAL A 78 -5.16 12.02 -16.34
N SER A 79 -5.59 12.60 -17.47
CA SER A 79 -5.64 14.04 -17.63
C SER A 79 -6.86 14.60 -16.92
N VAL A 80 -6.67 15.70 -16.19
CA VAL A 80 -7.77 16.50 -15.63
C VAL A 80 -8.39 17.46 -16.65
N ALA A 81 -7.80 17.59 -17.84
CA ALA A 81 -8.28 18.51 -18.88
C ALA A 81 -9.77 18.32 -19.23
N PRO A 82 -10.31 17.09 -19.42
CA PRO A 82 -11.73 16.91 -19.73
C PRO A 82 -12.66 17.46 -18.64
N PHE A 83 -12.26 17.34 -17.38
CA PHE A 83 -13.02 17.90 -16.26
C PHE A 83 -12.94 19.43 -16.25
N LEU A 84 -11.76 20.00 -16.45
CA LEU A 84 -11.57 21.46 -16.50
C LEU A 84 -12.33 22.09 -17.67
N ASP A 85 -12.38 21.43 -18.82
CA ASP A 85 -13.15 21.88 -19.98
C ASP A 85 -14.66 21.81 -19.69
N SER A 86 -15.12 20.79 -18.96
CA SER A 86 -16.52 20.70 -18.51
C SER A 86 -16.92 21.83 -17.54
N LEU A 87 -15.98 22.34 -16.74
CA LEU A 87 -16.23 23.48 -15.84
C LEU A 87 -16.32 24.78 -16.63
N LYS A 88 -15.45 24.98 -17.63
CA LYS A 88 -15.50 26.16 -18.52
C LYS A 88 -16.79 26.21 -19.34
N ALA A 89 -17.32 25.09 -19.78
CA ALA A 89 -18.56 25.04 -20.56
C ALA A 89 -19.84 25.32 -19.74
N ARG A 90 -19.75 25.39 -18.40
CA ARG A 90 -20.86 25.67 -17.48
C ARG A 90 -20.92 27.12 -17.00
N HIS A 91 -19.93 27.94 -17.36
CA HIS A 91 -19.83 29.36 -17.06
C HIS A 91 -19.80 30.16 -18.36
#